data_AF-A0A840V1J0-F1
#
_entry.id   AF-A0A840V1J0-F1
#
_cell.length_a   1.000
_cell.length_b   1.000
_cell.length_c   1.000
_cell.angle_alpha   90.00
_cell.angle_beta   90.00
_cell.angle_gamma   90.00
#
_symmetry.space_group_name_H-M   'P 1'
#
loop_
_entity.id
_entity.type
_entity.pdbx_description
1 polymer ?
#
loop_
_entity_poly.entity_id
_entity_poly.type
_entity_poly.pdbx_seq_one_letter_code
_entity_poly.pdbx_strand_id
1 'polypeptide(L)'
;MKPPKKKLDRLTSKMHLESTIRSLERLAAKEDDARLAGALSHLRTNKKLTPKYAAMFLGRLKERAIDLSPSFFKVSLRRDDKEALRTMKPRMLAYLWPALTASQRKVAASLGREETKGH
;
A
#
# COMPACT_ATOMS: atom_id res chain seq x y z
N MET A 1 27.75 15.53 -19.13
CA MET A 1 27.77 14.98 -17.75
C MET A 1 26.79 15.76 -16.87
N LYS A 2 25.77 15.11 -16.29
CA LYS A 2 24.89 15.66 -15.23
C LYS A 2 24.62 14.54 -14.20
N PRO A 3 24.60 14.85 -12.89
CA PRO A 3 25.41 14.15 -11.87
C PRO A 3 24.74 12.94 -11.18
N PRO A 4 25.49 12.12 -10.40
CA PRO A 4 25.01 10.93 -9.70
C PRO A 4 24.11 11.24 -8.49
N LYS A 5 22.94 11.86 -8.71
CA LYS A 5 21.95 12.19 -7.65
C LYS A 5 21.06 11.02 -7.20
N LYS A 6 21.11 9.87 -7.88
CA LYS A 6 20.21 8.73 -7.61
C LYS A 6 20.53 7.95 -6.32
N LYS A 7 21.72 8.11 -5.73
CA LYS A 7 22.10 7.39 -4.49
C LYS A 7 21.72 8.15 -3.21
N LEU A 8 21.85 9.48 -3.19
CA LEU A 8 21.46 10.31 -2.04
C LEU A 8 19.94 10.29 -1.83
N ASP A 9 19.15 10.44 -2.90
CA ASP A 9 17.69 10.43 -2.86
C ASP A 9 17.13 9.11 -2.27
N ARG A 10 17.80 7.98 -2.56
CA ARG A 10 17.42 6.66 -2.03
C ARG A 10 17.70 6.48 -0.54
N LEU A 11 18.74 7.13 -0.01
CA LEU A 11 19.09 7.07 1.41
C LEU A 11 18.15 7.96 2.24
N THR A 12 17.89 9.18 1.78
CA THR A 12 16.94 10.10 2.42
C THR A 12 15.52 9.54 2.38
N SER A 13 15.09 8.99 1.24
CA SER A 13 13.78 8.34 1.10
C SER A 13 13.62 7.13 2.03
N LYS A 14 14.69 6.36 2.27
CA LYS A 14 14.66 5.23 3.20
C LYS A 14 14.53 5.68 4.66
N MET A 15 15.33 6.66 5.09
CA MET A 15 15.24 7.20 6.44
C MET A 15 13.86 7.82 6.70
N HIS A 16 13.32 8.56 5.74
CA HIS A 16 11.99 9.14 5.85
C HIS A 16 10.90 8.05 5.97
N LEU A 17 11.02 7.00 5.16
CA LEU A 17 10.11 5.86 5.21
C LEU A 17 10.18 5.12 6.55
N GLU A 18 11.37 4.86 7.07
CA GLU A 18 11.53 4.18 8.36
C GLU A 18 11.00 5.03 9.52
N SER A 19 11.24 6.34 9.52
CA SER A 19 10.71 7.26 10.52
C SER A 19 9.17 7.31 10.49
N THR A 20 8.63 7.30 9.28
CA THR A 20 7.18 7.24 9.02
C THR A 20 6.58 5.92 9.53
N ILE A 21 7.17 4.78 9.19
CA ILE A 21 6.71 3.45 9.63
C ILE A 21 6.73 3.39 11.16
N ARG A 22 7.80 3.85 11.81
CA ARG A 22 7.89 3.88 13.29
C ARG A 22 6.82 4.77 13.92
N SER A 23 6.51 5.91 13.31
CA SER A 23 5.45 6.81 13.79
C SER A 23 4.08 6.13 13.70
N LEU A 24 3.85 5.39 12.62
CA LEU A 24 2.63 4.60 12.43
C LEU A 24 2.54 3.40 13.36
N GLU A 25 3.67 2.74 13.67
CA GLU A 25 3.71 1.65 14.67
C GLU A 25 3.34 2.18 16.06
N ARG A 26 3.86 3.35 16.44
CA ARG A 26 3.48 4.01 17.71
C ARG A 26 2.01 4.40 17.73
N LEU A 27 1.49 4.91 16.61
CA LEU A 27 0.08 5.26 16.50
C LEU A 27 -0.81 4.00 16.60
N ALA A 28 -0.43 2.92 15.92
CA ALA A 28 -1.13 1.64 16.00
C ALA A 28 -1.16 1.09 17.42
N ALA A 29 -0.02 1.17 18.14
CA ALA A 29 0.09 0.75 19.53
C ALA A 29 -0.73 1.65 20.48
N LYS A 30 -0.77 2.96 20.22
CA LYS A 30 -1.55 3.92 21.01
C LYS A 30 -3.05 3.69 20.88
N GLU A 31 -3.51 3.29 19.70
CA GLU A 31 -4.93 3.13 19.37
C GLU A 31 -5.41 1.67 19.48
N ASP A 32 -4.54 0.77 19.95
CA ASP A 32 -4.76 -0.68 20.00
C ASP A 32 -5.23 -1.29 18.66
N ASP A 33 -4.80 -0.71 17.54
CA ASP A 33 -5.23 -1.14 16.21
C ASP A 33 -4.34 -2.30 15.74
N ALA A 34 -4.60 -3.50 16.27
CA ALA A 34 -3.81 -4.72 16.01
C ALA A 34 -3.68 -5.06 14.52
N ARG A 35 -4.69 -4.67 13.72
CA ARG A 35 -4.68 -4.85 12.26
C ARG A 35 -3.66 -3.93 11.60
N LEU A 36 -3.55 -2.69 12.07
CA LEU A 36 -2.56 -1.72 11.59
C LEU A 36 -1.14 -2.17 11.98
N ALA A 37 -0.97 -2.61 13.22
CA ALA A 37 0.29 -3.15 13.72
C ALA A 37 0.73 -4.40 12.92
N GLY A 38 -0.20 -5.32 12.64
CA GLY A 38 0.07 -6.51 11.81
C GLY A 38 0.49 -6.17 10.38
N ALA A 39 -0.16 -5.17 9.76
CA ALA A 39 0.21 -4.71 8.41
C ALA A 39 1.61 -4.07 8.37
N LEU A 40 1.94 -3.24 9.37
CA LEU A 40 3.25 -2.61 9.49
C LEU A 40 4.36 -3.63 9.75
N SER A 41 4.10 -4.59 10.63
CA SER A 41 5.01 -5.71 10.92
C SER A 41 5.24 -6.55 9.66
N HIS A 42 4.18 -6.85 8.90
CA HIS A 42 4.30 -7.56 7.63
C HIS A 42 5.10 -6.77 6.58
N LEU A 43 4.88 -5.46 6.47
CA LEU A 43 5.65 -4.59 5.57
C LEU A 43 7.13 -4.58 5.94
N ARG A 44 7.47 -4.53 7.24
CA ARG A 44 8.85 -4.50 7.72
C ARG A 44 9.59 -5.80 7.39
N THR A 45 8.93 -6.95 7.54
CA THR A 45 9.52 -8.27 7.26
C THR A 45 9.57 -8.57 5.75
N ASN A 46 8.44 -8.42 5.04
CA ASN A 46 8.33 -8.83 3.64
C ASN A 46 8.69 -7.74 2.62
N LYS A 47 8.87 -6.49 3.08
CA LYS A 47 9.09 -5.28 2.25
C LYS A 47 7.98 -5.04 1.22
N LYS A 48 6.85 -5.72 1.37
CA LYS A 48 5.70 -5.70 0.47
C LYS A 48 4.43 -5.86 1.29
N LEU A 49 3.36 -5.21 0.85
CA LEU A 49 2.01 -5.37 1.38
C LEU A 49 1.17 -6.20 0.41
N THR A 50 0.27 -7.01 0.94
CA THR A 50 -0.81 -7.58 0.13
C THR A 50 -1.81 -6.48 -0.23
N PRO A 51 -2.60 -6.65 -1.31
CA PRO A 51 -3.63 -5.68 -1.70
C PRO A 51 -4.59 -5.37 -0.54
N LYS A 52 -4.93 -6.40 0.25
CA LYS A 52 -5.84 -6.29 1.39
C LYS A 52 -5.27 -5.41 2.49
N TYR A 53 -4.01 -5.65 2.86
CA TYR A 53 -3.34 -4.80 3.86
C TYR A 53 -3.11 -3.38 3.34
N ALA A 54 -2.66 -3.22 2.10
CA ALA A 54 -2.42 -1.91 1.52
C ALA A 54 -3.71 -1.07 1.41
N ALA A 55 -4.81 -1.64 0.95
CA ALA A 55 -6.09 -0.94 0.86
C ALA A 55 -6.62 -0.49 2.24
N MET A 56 -6.57 -1.39 3.22
CA MET A 56 -6.99 -1.10 4.60
C MET A 56 -6.11 0.00 5.22
N PHE A 57 -4.80 -0.13 5.04
CA PHE A 57 -3.81 0.81 5.53
C PHE A 57 -3.96 2.20 4.94
N LEU A 58 -4.05 2.30 3.61
CA LEU A 58 -4.23 3.57 2.89
C LEU A 58 -5.58 4.22 3.21
N GLY A 59 -6.63 3.41 3.41
CA GLY A 59 -7.92 3.88 3.90
C GLY A 59 -7.78 4.57 5.26
N ARG A 60 -7.13 3.90 6.23
CA ARG A 60 -6.89 4.47 7.57
C ARG A 60 -6.03 5.73 7.55
N LEU A 61 -4.97 5.76 6.74
CA LEU A 61 -4.14 6.95 6.59
C LEU A 61 -4.96 8.14 6.08
N LYS A 62 -5.81 7.89 5.08
CA LYS A 62 -6.69 8.92 4.52
C LYS A 62 -7.73 9.40 5.52
N GLU A 63 -8.31 8.49 6.30
CA GLU A 63 -9.25 8.86 7.39
C GLU A 63 -8.58 9.72 8.47
N ARG A 64 -7.28 9.53 8.71
CA ARG A 64 -6.51 10.27 9.72
C ARG A 64 -5.72 11.46 9.17
N ALA A 65 -5.91 11.80 7.90
CA ALA A 65 -5.16 12.86 7.19
C ALA A 65 -3.63 12.74 7.34
N ILE A 66 -3.12 11.51 7.38
CA ILE A 66 -1.69 11.26 7.46
C ILE A 66 -1.11 11.41 6.05
N ASP A 67 -0.25 12.40 5.87
CA ASP A 67 0.39 12.69 4.59
C ASP A 67 1.44 11.62 4.28
N LEU A 68 0.98 10.54 3.65
CA LEU A 68 1.82 9.46 3.17
C LEU A 68 1.60 9.22 1.69
N SER A 69 2.68 9.33 0.94
CA SER A 69 2.66 9.01 -0.48
C SER A 69 2.40 7.51 -0.69
N PRO A 70 1.26 7.11 -1.27
CA PRO A 70 0.88 5.71 -1.44
C PRO A 70 1.88 4.92 -2.30
N SER A 71 2.55 5.62 -3.22
CA SER A 71 3.57 5.07 -4.13
C SER A 71 4.81 4.51 -3.42
N PHE A 72 5.03 4.80 -2.14
CA PHE A 72 6.11 4.19 -1.36
C PHE A 72 5.83 2.72 -1.02
N PHE A 73 4.57 2.33 -0.95
CA PHE A 73 4.20 0.97 -0.60
C PHE A 73 4.33 0.05 -1.80
N LYS A 74 5.18 -0.97 -1.68
CA LYS A 74 5.24 -2.05 -2.67
C LYS A 74 4.09 -3.01 -2.43
N VAL A 75 3.08 -2.97 -3.29
CA VAL A 75 2.00 -3.96 -3.27
C VAL A 75 2.42 -5.21 -4.03
N SER A 76 2.21 -6.39 -3.45
CA SER A 76 2.35 -7.68 -4.14
C SER A 76 1.09 -7.99 -4.93
N LEU A 77 1.23 -8.39 -6.20
CA LEU A 77 0.14 -8.92 -7.04
C LEU A 77 0.48 -10.35 -7.51
N ARG A 78 0.69 -11.27 -6.56
CA ARG A 78 0.80 -12.70 -6.87
C ARG A 78 -0.56 -13.27 -7.30
N ARG A 79 -0.56 -14.53 -7.73
CA ARG A 79 -1.78 -15.22 -8.21
C ARG A 79 -2.90 -15.19 -7.15
N ASP A 80 -2.56 -15.49 -5.90
CA ASP A 80 -3.46 -15.43 -4.75
C ASP A 80 -3.94 -13.99 -4.44
N ASP A 81 -3.02 -13.02 -4.50
CA ASP A 81 -3.34 -11.59 -4.32
C ASP A 81 -4.34 -11.07 -5.36
N LYS A 82 -4.33 -11.63 -6.59
CA LYS A 82 -5.27 -11.27 -7.66
C LYS A 82 -6.69 -11.79 -7.39
N GLU A 83 -6.81 -12.98 -6.79
CA GLU A 83 -8.09 -13.50 -6.32
C GLU A 83 -8.66 -12.65 -5.18
N ALA A 84 -7.80 -12.25 -4.25
CA ALA A 84 -8.16 -11.33 -3.18
C ALA A 84 -8.60 -9.95 -3.71
N LEU A 85 -8.07 -9.50 -4.85
CA LEU A 85 -8.50 -8.28 -5.53
C LEU A 85 -9.87 -8.43 -6.21
N ARG A 86 -10.15 -9.59 -6.79
CA ARG A 86 -11.43 -9.87 -7.46
C ARG A 86 -12.60 -9.84 -6.46
N THR A 87 -12.37 -10.30 -5.23
CA THR A 87 -13.35 -10.29 -4.15
C THR A 87 -13.33 -9.01 -3.30
N MET A 88 -12.51 -8.03 -3.68
CA MET A 88 -12.31 -6.82 -2.90
C MET A 88 -13.39 -5.77 -3.18
N LYS A 89 -13.89 -5.12 -2.12
CA LYS A 89 -14.87 -4.03 -2.26
C LYS A 89 -14.30 -2.87 -3.11
N PRO A 90 -15.12 -2.21 -3.96
CA PRO A 90 -14.69 -1.10 -4.80
C PRO A 90 -14.02 0.04 -4.02
N ARG A 91 -14.52 0.32 -2.81
CA ARG A 91 -13.97 1.35 -1.92
C ARG A 91 -12.53 1.05 -1.50
N MET A 92 -12.22 -0.21 -1.22
CA MET A 92 -10.85 -0.65 -0.90
C MET A 92 -9.93 -0.55 -2.12
N LEU A 93 -10.44 -0.90 -3.31
CA LEU A 93 -9.72 -0.74 -4.56
C LEU A 93 -9.35 0.73 -4.82
N ALA A 94 -10.26 1.67 -4.51
CA ALA A 94 -10.00 3.11 -4.63
C ALA A 94 -8.87 3.58 -3.71
N TYR A 95 -8.80 3.09 -2.46
CA TYR A 95 -7.69 3.39 -1.55
C TYR A 95 -6.37 2.78 -2.01
N LEU A 96 -6.42 1.59 -2.63
CA LEU A 96 -5.25 0.91 -3.16
C LEU A 96 -4.70 1.54 -4.44
N TRP A 97 -5.58 2.09 -5.27
CA TRP A 97 -5.27 2.63 -6.60
C TRP A 97 -4.02 3.53 -6.68
N PRO A 98 -3.82 4.52 -5.78
CA PRO A 98 -2.63 5.36 -5.81
C PRO A 98 -1.34 4.61 -5.45
N ALA A 99 -1.39 3.50 -4.71
CA ALA A 99 -0.23 2.69 -4.37
C ALA A 99 0.15 1.64 -5.44
N LEU A 100 -0.74 1.37 -6.40
CA LEU A 100 -0.44 0.47 -7.51
C LEU A 100 0.41 1.16 -8.58
N THR A 101 1.38 0.42 -9.12
CA THR A 101 2.12 0.84 -10.32
C THR A 101 1.23 0.79 -11.57
N ALA A 102 1.65 1.45 -12.66
CA ALA A 102 0.90 1.48 -13.92
C ALA A 102 0.55 0.08 -14.46
N SER A 103 1.46 -0.89 -14.34
CA SER A 103 1.22 -2.29 -14.76
C SER A 103 0.20 -2.98 -13.84
N GLN A 104 0.29 -2.74 -12.53
CA GLN A 104 -0.63 -3.30 -11.54
C GLN A 104 -2.05 -2.74 -11.70
N ARG A 105 -2.19 -1.45 -12.05
CA ARG A 105 -3.49 -0.84 -12.37
C ARG A 105 -4.14 -1.48 -13.58
N LYS A 106 -3.38 -1.86 -14.61
CA LYS A 106 -3.93 -2.59 -15.76
C LYS A 106 -4.50 -3.95 -15.34
N VAL A 107 -3.78 -4.68 -14.50
CA VAL A 107 -4.25 -5.97 -13.95
C VAL A 107 -5.48 -5.77 -13.07
N ALA A 108 -5.44 -4.83 -12.13
CA ALA A 108 -6.57 -4.52 -11.25
C ALA A 108 -7.79 -4.00 -12.01
N ALA A 109 -7.60 -3.19 -13.06
CA ALA A 109 -8.67 -2.74 -13.94
C ALA A 109 -9.29 -3.89 -14.73
N SER A 110 -8.48 -4.85 -15.18
CA SER A 110 -8.97 -6.06 -15.86
C SER A 110 -9.80 -6.92 -14.91
N LEU A 111 -9.33 -7.11 -13.67
CA LEU A 111 -9.99 -7.93 -12.65
C LEU A 111 -11.25 -7.25 -12.09
N GLY A 112 -11.22 -5.93 -11.90
CA GLY A 112 -12.35 -5.15 -11.38
C GLY A 112 -13.44 -4.87 -12.43
N ARG A 113 -13.11 -4.87 -13.73
CA ARG A 113 -14.12 -4.79 -14.82
C ARG A 113 -14.87 -6.10 -15.05
N GLU A 114 -14.35 -7.23 -14.60
CA GLU A 114 -15.05 -8.52 -14.72
C GLU A 114 -16.24 -8.67 -13.76
N GLU A 115 -16.41 -7.81 -12.75
CA GLU A 115 -17.58 -7.83 -11.85
C GLU A 115 -18.73 -6.91 -12.31
N THR A 116 -18.58 -6.16 -13.40
CA THR A 116 -19.64 -5.29 -13.96
C THR A 116 -20.17 -5.75 -15.32
N LYS A 117 -20.05 -7.06 -15.63
CA LYS A 117 -20.81 -7.70 -16.72
C LYS A 117 -21.55 -8.89 -16.17
N GLY A 118 -22.67 -8.63 -15.49
CA GLY A 118 -23.49 -9.69 -14.92
C GLY A 118 -24.66 -9.17 -14.10
N HIS A 119 -25.54 -8.39 -14.73
CA HIS A 119 -26.99 -8.49 -14.53
C HIS A 119 -27.72 -7.76 -15.65
#